data_AF-A0A3C0G7E7-F1
#
_entry.id   AF-A0A3C0G7E7-F1
#
_cell.length_a   1.000
_cell.length_b   1.000
_cell.length_c   1.000
_cell.angle_alpha   90.00
_cell.angle_beta   90.00
_cell.angle_gamma   90.00
#
_symmetry.space_group_name_H-M   'P 1'
#
loop_
_entity.id
_entity.type
_entity.pdbx_description
1 polymer ?
#
loop_
_entity_poly.entity_id
_entity_poly.type
_entity_poly.pdbx_seq_one_letter_code
_entity_poly.pdbx_strand_id
1 'polypeptide(L)'
;INTYRASIGLNEMEFESTTYYYATLHTDYMISKGNTSHDNFTQRAENISKRTGAVFVAENVARNYDTIEEAFEAWLESPGHRVNIEGEYNYSAISINQN
;
A
#
# COMPACT_ATOMS: atom_id res chain seq x y z
N ILE A 1 -10.08 -0.97 4.12
CA ILE A 1 -9.81 0.22 3.25
C ILE A 1 -11.05 0.70 2.50
N ASN A 2 -11.60 -0.05 1.52
CA ASN A 2 -12.75 0.45 0.71
C ASN A 2 -13.98 0.80 1.57
N THR A 3 -14.33 0.00 2.58
CA THR A 3 -15.40 0.34 3.54
C THR A 3 -15.19 1.70 4.20
N TYR A 4 -13.96 2.01 4.59
CA TYR A 4 -13.62 3.31 5.17
C TYR A 4 -13.73 4.44 4.13
N ARG A 5 -13.14 4.25 2.94
CA ARG A 5 -13.21 5.23 1.84
C ARG A 5 -14.65 5.57 1.47
N ALA A 6 -15.51 4.57 1.32
CA ALA A 6 -16.92 4.76 1.04
C ALA A 6 -17.64 5.52 2.18
N SER A 7 -17.27 5.28 3.44
CA SER A 7 -17.86 5.95 4.61
C SER A 7 -17.58 7.46 4.66
N ILE A 8 -16.51 7.92 3.98
CA ILE A 8 -16.13 9.34 3.88
C ILE A 8 -16.42 9.93 2.48
N GLY A 9 -17.17 9.20 1.63
CA GLY A 9 -17.59 9.69 0.32
C GLY A 9 -16.54 9.59 -0.79
N LEU A 10 -15.48 8.82 -0.59
CA LEU A 10 -14.47 8.55 -1.62
C LEU A 10 -14.80 7.31 -2.44
N ASN A 11 -14.29 7.27 -3.67
CA ASN A 11 -14.41 6.10 -4.54
C ASN A 11 -13.68 4.90 -3.97
N GLU A 12 -14.24 3.71 -4.15
CA GLU A 12 -13.54 2.46 -3.88
C GLU A 12 -12.36 2.27 -4.85
N MET A 13 -11.28 1.66 -4.37
CA MET A 13 -10.15 1.28 -5.22
C MET A 13 -10.33 -0.14 -5.74
N GLU A 14 -10.08 -0.33 -7.03
CA GLU A 14 -10.07 -1.64 -7.67
C GLU A 14 -8.73 -2.36 -7.44
N PHE A 15 -8.76 -3.69 -7.43
CA PHE A 15 -7.54 -4.47 -7.32
C PHE A 15 -6.70 -4.38 -8.61
N GLU A 16 -5.38 -4.20 -8.48
CA GLU A 16 -4.46 -4.21 -9.63
C GLU A 16 -3.28 -5.17 -9.41
N SER A 17 -3.13 -6.11 -10.34
CA SER A 17 -2.25 -7.27 -10.19
C SER A 17 -0.76 -6.95 -10.32
N THR A 18 -0.39 -5.95 -11.12
CA THR A 18 1.00 -5.49 -11.25
C THR A 18 1.49 -4.86 -9.94
N THR A 19 0.65 -4.04 -9.33
CA THR A 19 0.89 -3.42 -8.03
C THR A 19 1.00 -4.48 -6.95
N TYR A 20 0.14 -5.50 -6.97
CA TYR A 20 0.24 -6.65 -6.07
C TYR A 20 1.56 -7.41 -6.21
N TYR A 21 2.03 -7.62 -7.44
CA TYR A 21 3.32 -8.25 -7.70
C TYR A 21 4.47 -7.45 -7.08
N TYR A 22 4.51 -6.13 -7.30
CA TYR A 22 5.56 -5.28 -6.72
C TYR A 22 5.44 -5.13 -5.20
N ALA A 23 4.22 -5.10 -4.65
CA ALA A 23 3.99 -5.10 -3.21
C ALA A 23 4.53 -6.39 -2.59
N THR A 24 4.28 -7.55 -3.21
CA THR A 24 4.79 -8.85 -2.74
C THR A 24 6.32 -8.90 -2.73
N LEU A 25 6.97 -8.48 -3.82
CA LEU A 25 8.43 -8.40 -3.86
C LEU A 25 9.02 -7.52 -2.75
N HIS A 26 8.35 -6.41 -2.43
CA HIS A 26 8.81 -5.50 -1.38
C HIS A 26 8.51 -6.02 0.03
N THR A 27 7.38 -6.69 0.23
CA THR A 27 7.07 -7.41 1.47
C THR A 27 8.17 -8.43 1.74
N ASP A 28 8.49 -9.32 0.79
CA ASP A 28 9.55 -10.32 0.95
C ASP A 28 10.92 -9.70 1.21
N TYR A 29 11.22 -8.57 0.56
CA TYR A 29 12.43 -7.80 0.82
C TYR A 29 12.48 -7.30 2.26
N MET A 30 11.43 -6.64 2.76
CA MET A 30 11.38 -6.13 4.14
C MET A 30 11.52 -7.24 5.18
N ILE A 31 10.91 -8.41 4.92
CA ILE A 31 11.08 -9.63 5.72
C ILE A 31 12.54 -10.06 5.73
N SER A 32 13.18 -10.18 4.56
CA SER A 32 14.59 -10.58 4.44
C SER A 32 15.57 -9.63 5.14
N LYS A 33 15.19 -8.34 5.27
CA LYS A 33 15.98 -7.32 5.97
C LYS A 33 15.66 -7.20 7.46
N GLY A 34 14.57 -7.82 7.92
CA GLY A 34 14.04 -7.63 9.27
C GLY A 34 13.62 -6.18 9.56
N ASN A 35 13.38 -5.35 8.53
CA ASN A 35 13.03 -3.95 8.69
C ASN A 35 12.04 -3.42 7.64
N THR A 36 11.10 -2.60 8.10
CA THR A 36 10.23 -1.78 7.25
C THR A 36 11.02 -0.63 6.63
N SER A 37 10.86 -0.43 5.33
CA SER A 37 11.52 0.65 4.59
C SER A 37 10.73 1.02 3.33
N HIS A 38 11.05 2.17 2.74
CA HIS A 38 10.64 2.55 1.39
C HIS A 38 11.79 2.36 0.38
N ASP A 39 12.76 1.49 0.69
CA ASP A 39 13.94 1.27 -0.17
C ASP A 39 13.53 1.02 -1.61
N ASN A 40 14.11 1.72 -2.58
CA ASN A 40 13.81 1.58 -4.01
C ASN A 40 12.36 1.92 -4.42
N PHE A 41 11.60 2.66 -3.60
CA PHE A 41 10.22 3.05 -3.93
C PHE A 41 10.09 3.75 -5.28
N THR A 42 10.96 4.73 -5.59
CA THR A 42 10.94 5.42 -6.90
C THR A 42 11.02 4.43 -8.06
N GLN A 43 11.93 3.44 -7.98
CA GLN A 43 12.07 2.45 -9.03
C GLN A 43 10.85 1.52 -9.13
N ARG A 44 10.26 1.12 -8.00
CA ARG A 44 9.00 0.36 -7.99
C ARG A 44 7.86 1.16 -8.61
N ALA A 45 7.68 2.42 -8.20
CA ALA A 45 6.63 3.30 -8.70
C ALA A 45 6.72 3.52 -10.21
N GLU A 46 7.93 3.77 -10.74
CA GLU A 46 8.15 3.85 -12.18
C GLU A 46 7.79 2.56 -12.91
N ASN A 47 8.12 1.41 -12.31
CA ASN A 47 7.85 0.12 -12.92
C ASN A 47 6.35 -0.24 -12.95
N ILE A 48 5.61 0.16 -11.91
CA ILE A 48 4.15 0.08 -11.85
C ILE A 48 3.58 1.00 -12.94
N SER A 49 3.93 2.29 -12.91
CA SER A 49 3.45 3.29 -13.86
C SER A 49 3.67 2.88 -15.33
N LYS A 50 4.87 2.37 -15.68
CA LYS A 50 5.18 1.89 -17.04
C LYS A 50 4.29 0.74 -17.51
N ARG A 51 3.73 -0.05 -16.60
CA ARG A 51 2.93 -1.26 -16.92
C ARG A 51 1.43 -1.01 -16.83
N THR A 52 1.00 -0.13 -15.93
CA THR A 52 -0.42 0.13 -15.64
C THR A 52 -0.91 1.44 -16.24
N GLY A 53 0.00 2.35 -16.61
CA GLY A 53 -0.34 3.72 -16.99
C GLY A 53 -0.66 4.62 -15.80
N ALA A 54 -0.39 4.20 -14.56
CA ALA A 54 -0.65 5.01 -13.37
C ALA A 54 0.12 6.34 -13.42
N VAL A 55 -0.58 7.45 -13.17
CA VAL A 55 0.01 8.81 -13.13
C VAL A 55 0.60 9.12 -11.74
N PHE A 56 0.00 8.55 -10.69
CA PHE A 56 0.45 8.67 -9.31
C PHE A 56 0.51 7.29 -8.67
N VAL A 57 1.52 7.05 -7.83
CA VAL A 57 1.71 5.84 -7.05
C VAL A 57 2.11 6.25 -5.64
N ALA A 58 1.52 5.62 -4.63
CA ALA A 58 1.86 5.80 -3.22
C ALA A 58 2.00 4.44 -2.52
N GLU A 59 2.67 4.44 -1.37
CA GLU A 59 2.97 3.22 -0.62
C GLU A 59 2.76 3.45 0.87
N ASN A 60 2.04 2.53 1.50
CA ASN A 60 1.99 2.37 2.95
C ASN A 60 2.65 1.03 3.29
N VAL A 61 3.50 1.03 4.33
CA VAL A 61 4.14 -0.19 4.85
C VAL A 61 3.88 -0.29 6.36
N ALA A 62 3.87 -1.52 6.88
CA ALA A 62 3.66 -1.81 8.29
C ALA A 62 4.37 -3.11 8.68
N ARG A 63 4.71 -3.26 9.97
CA ARG A 63 5.21 -4.51 10.58
C ARG A 63 4.79 -4.57 12.04
N ASN A 64 4.80 -5.78 12.61
CA ASN A 64 4.60 -6.04 14.04
C ASN A 64 3.20 -5.64 14.55
N TYR A 65 2.16 -5.96 13.77
CA TYR A 65 0.77 -5.87 14.20
C TYR A 65 0.20 -7.28 14.33
N ASP A 66 -0.65 -7.51 15.32
CA ASP A 66 -1.25 -8.82 15.56
C ASP A 66 -2.42 -9.07 14.60
N THR A 67 -3.06 -8.00 14.14
CA THR A 67 -4.17 -8.04 13.19
C THR A 67 -4.02 -7.03 12.06
N ILE A 68 -4.77 -7.25 10.96
CA ILE A 68 -4.80 -6.33 9.82
C ILE A 68 -5.54 -5.04 10.21
N GLU A 69 -6.53 -5.17 11.08
CA GLU A 69 -7.32 -4.06 11.62
C GLU A 69 -6.44 -3.08 12.39
N GLU A 70 -5.56 -3.56 13.28
CA GLU A 70 -4.59 -2.71 14.00
C GLU A 70 -3.63 -1.98 13.05
N ALA A 71 -3.11 -2.67 12.04
CA ALA A 71 -2.24 -2.05 11.04
C ALA A 71 -2.99 -0.97 10.24
N PHE A 72 -4.26 -1.23 9.90
CA PHE A 72 -5.10 -0.27 9.20
C PHE A 72 -5.42 0.96 10.06
N GLU A 73 -5.77 0.77 11.33
CA GLU A 73 -5.99 1.86 12.28
C GLU A 73 -4.73 2.72 12.44
N ALA A 74 -3.55 2.09 12.60
CA ALA A 74 -2.29 2.81 12.69
C ALA A 74 -1.95 3.62 11.42
N TRP A 75 -2.34 3.14 10.23
CA TRP A 75 -2.24 3.94 9.01
C TRP A 75 -3.19 5.14 9.01
N LEU A 76 -4.39 5.03 9.59
CA LEU A 76 -5.33 6.17 9.69
C LEU A 76 -4.88 7.22 10.73
N GLU A 77 -4.19 6.80 11.79
CA GLU A 77 -3.66 7.70 12.81
C GLU A 77 -2.42 8.47 12.34
N SER A 78 -1.65 7.91 11.39
CA SER A 78 -0.50 8.58 10.78
C SER A 78 -0.93 9.51 9.64
N PRO A 79 -0.70 10.84 9.72
CA PRO A 79 -1.11 11.76 8.67
C PRO A 79 -0.55 11.42 7.27
N GLY A 80 0.70 10.93 7.21
CA GLY A 80 1.34 10.56 5.95
C GLY A 80 0.70 9.33 5.31
N HIS A 81 0.39 8.30 6.11
CA HIS A 81 -0.26 7.08 5.62
C HIS A 81 -1.74 7.32 5.29
N ARG A 82 -2.42 8.14 6.10
CA ARG A 82 -3.83 8.49 5.89
C ARG A 82 -4.03 9.23 4.58
N VAL A 83 -3.14 10.16 4.21
CA VAL A 83 -3.20 10.85 2.91
C VAL A 83 -3.16 9.87 1.73
N ASN A 84 -2.43 8.76 1.84
CA ASN A 84 -2.43 7.74 0.79
C ASN A 84 -3.77 6.96 0.74
N ILE A 85 -4.39 6.70 1.90
CA ILE A 85 -5.69 6.01 1.99
C ILE A 85 -6.84 6.90 1.52
N GLU A 86 -6.77 8.21 1.79
CA GLU A 86 -7.80 9.20 1.43
C GLU A 86 -7.56 9.85 0.05
N GLY A 87 -6.46 9.51 -0.62
CA GLY A 87 -6.10 10.10 -1.90
C GLY A 87 -7.02 9.68 -3.07
N GLU A 88 -6.96 10.45 -4.15
CA GLU A 88 -7.66 10.20 -5.41
C GLU A 88 -6.95 9.09 -6.21
N TYR A 89 -7.15 7.84 -5.79
CA TYR A 89 -6.65 6.64 -6.45
C TYR A 89 -7.80 5.78 -6.97
N ASN A 90 -7.59 5.16 -8.13
CA ASN A 90 -8.53 4.21 -8.73
C ASN A 90 -8.18 2.75 -8.38
N TYR A 91 -6.92 2.48 -8.03
CA TYR A 91 -6.39 1.14 -7.90
C TYR A 91 -5.58 0.97 -6.62
N SER A 92 -5.61 -0.22 -6.03
CA SER A 92 -4.75 -0.60 -4.90
C SER A 92 -4.47 -2.09 -4.89
N ALA A 93 -3.44 -2.48 -4.15
CA ALA A 93 -3.18 -3.87 -3.80
C ALA A 93 -2.46 -3.93 -2.45
N ILE A 94 -2.68 -5.01 -1.70
CA ILE A 94 -2.04 -5.24 -0.41
C ILE A 94 -1.43 -6.64 -0.45
N SER A 95 -0.16 -6.75 -0.06
CA SER A 95 0.52 -8.03 0.15
C SER A 95 0.90 -8.16 1.61
N ILE A 96 0.53 -9.29 2.23
CA ILE A 96 0.67 -9.56 3.65
C ILE A 96 1.28 -10.95 3.79
N ASN A 97 2.40 -11.04 4.51
CA ASN A 97 3.05 -12.30 4.83
C ASN A 97 3.34 -12.35 6.34
N GLN A 98 3.14 -13.51 6.93
CA GLN A 98 3.61 -13.78 8.30
C GLN A 98 5.13 -13.99 8.25
N ASN A 99 5.81 -13.42 9.25
CA ASN A 99 7.23 -13.69 9.50
C ASN A 99 7.43 -15.04 10.20
#